data_AF-A0AAD9GAS7-F1
#
_entry.id   AF-A0AAD9GAS7-F1
#
_cell.length_a   1.000
_cell.length_b   1.000
_cell.length_c   1.000
_cell.angle_alpha   90.00
_cell.angle_beta   90.00
_cell.angle_gamma   90.00
#
_symmetry.space_group_name_H-M   'P 1'
#
loop_
_entity.id
_entity.type
_entity.pdbx_description
1 polymer ?
#
loop_
_entity_poly.entity_id
_entity_poly.type
_entity_poly.pdbx_seq_one_letter_code
_entity_poly.pdbx_strand_id
1 'polypeptide(L)'
;MGGSQSLMSTSFNLRLQAREVQKLQAQCEREEESEKLKVKKALEKGNVEAARIHAATAIRKHNESLRYLQYQSKLDILRNQVDNAERTKTVTRELSKALPQLRKINKCKTMDSATVFKEFEKIFNDMEVREAYTDQTMNETTAHLAPQQDVDALISQVADEHAIDVGDIIDSASAVREALISRNKADQLAE
;
A
#
# COMPACT_ATOMS: atom_id res chain seq x y z
N MET A 1 15.91 33.95 7.45
CA MET A 1 14.58 33.93 6.81
C MET A 1 14.61 32.89 5.70
N GLY A 2 13.96 31.73 5.85
CA GLY A 2 14.04 30.67 4.82
C GLY A 2 13.07 29.48 4.96
N GLY A 3 12.21 29.44 5.99
CA GLY A 3 11.36 28.27 6.25
C GLY A 3 9.97 28.27 5.59
N SER A 4 9.54 29.38 4.96
CA SER A 4 8.16 29.52 4.46
C SER A 4 7.97 29.01 3.03
N GLN A 5 9.04 28.82 2.25
CA GLN A 5 8.97 28.31 0.87
C GLN A 5 9.00 26.77 0.79
N SER A 6 9.22 26.08 1.92
CA SER A 6 9.45 24.62 1.93
C SER A 6 8.18 23.77 2.15
N LEU A 7 7.11 24.30 2.75
CA LEU A 7 5.93 23.47 3.11
C LEU A 7 4.82 23.47 2.05
N MET A 8 4.52 24.61 1.43
CA MET A 8 3.60 24.67 0.28
C MET A 8 4.18 23.86 -0.91
N SER A 9 5.51 23.89 -1.06
CA SER A 9 6.23 23.02 -1.99
C SER A 9 6.17 21.55 -1.56
N THR A 10 6.24 21.23 -0.27
CA THR A 10 6.08 19.85 0.22
C THR A 10 4.70 19.26 -0.04
N SER A 11 3.60 19.98 0.27
CA SER A 11 2.23 19.51 -0.03
C SER A 11 2.03 19.31 -1.54
N PHE A 12 2.55 20.23 -2.35
CA PHE A 12 2.55 20.10 -3.81
C PHE A 12 3.36 18.91 -4.31
N ASN A 13 4.56 18.68 -3.77
CA ASN A 13 5.43 17.54 -4.12
C ASN A 13 4.77 16.21 -3.74
N LEU A 14 4.16 16.12 -2.55
CA LEU A 14 3.43 14.92 -2.12
C LEU A 14 2.26 14.61 -3.05
N ARG A 15 1.53 15.64 -3.50
CA ARG A 15 0.46 15.48 -4.49
C ARG A 15 0.98 15.03 -5.86
N LEU A 16 2.15 15.52 -6.29
CA LEU A 16 2.77 15.09 -7.53
C LEU A 16 3.19 13.62 -7.45
N GLN A 17 3.86 13.23 -6.36
CA GLN A 17 4.24 11.85 -6.10
C GLN A 17 3.02 10.92 -6.02
N ALA A 18 1.93 11.34 -5.36
CA ALA A 18 0.70 10.55 -5.33
C ALA A 18 0.15 10.28 -6.74
N ARG A 19 0.22 11.27 -7.65
CA ARG A 19 -0.16 11.09 -9.06
C ARG A 19 0.79 10.18 -9.82
N GLU A 20 2.09 10.23 -9.55
CA GLU A 20 3.06 9.32 -10.17
C GLU A 20 2.82 7.88 -9.72
N VAL A 21 2.58 7.67 -8.43
CA VAL A 21 2.23 6.36 -7.85
C VAL A 21 0.93 5.81 -8.45
N GLN A 22 -0.08 6.66 -8.64
CA GLN A 22 -1.33 6.26 -9.31
C GLN A 22 -1.08 5.79 -10.75
N LYS A 23 -0.15 6.42 -11.48
CA LYS A 23 0.23 5.95 -12.83
C LYS A 23 0.93 4.59 -12.78
N LEU A 24 1.82 4.38 -11.80
CA LEU A 24 2.51 3.10 -11.61
C LEU A 24 1.54 1.98 -11.23
N GLN A 25 0.55 2.26 -10.38
CA GLN A 25 -0.54 1.33 -10.06
C GLN A 25 -1.33 0.93 -11.31
N ALA A 26 -1.80 1.91 -12.09
CA ALA A 26 -2.51 1.63 -13.35
C ALA A 26 -1.64 0.91 -14.39
N GLN A 27 -0.33 1.13 -14.39
CA GLN A 27 0.60 0.38 -15.23
C GLN A 27 0.67 -1.09 -14.79
N CYS A 28 0.77 -1.36 -13.47
CA CYS A 28 0.81 -2.71 -12.94
C CYS A 28 -0.48 -3.49 -13.24
N GLU A 29 -1.65 -2.84 -13.19
CA GLU A 29 -2.94 -3.45 -13.55
C GLU A 29 -2.99 -3.84 -15.04
N ARG A 30 -2.49 -2.96 -15.93
CA ARG A 30 -2.39 -3.30 -17.37
C ARG A 30 -1.43 -4.45 -17.62
N GLU A 31 -0.30 -4.48 -16.92
CA GLU A 31 0.66 -5.59 -17.01
C GLU A 31 0.03 -6.89 -16.48
N GLU A 32 -0.71 -6.84 -15.38
CA GLU A 32 -1.49 -7.97 -14.82
C GLU A 32 -2.48 -8.53 -15.86
N GLU A 33 -3.32 -7.69 -16.46
CA GLU A 33 -4.27 -8.10 -17.51
C GLU A 33 -3.55 -8.75 -18.71
N SER A 34 -2.42 -8.18 -19.11
CA SER A 34 -1.62 -8.73 -20.22
C SER A 34 -1.03 -10.11 -19.90
N GLU A 35 -0.65 -10.35 -18.64
CA GLU A 35 -0.14 -11.65 -18.20
C GLU A 35 -1.28 -12.67 -18.06
N LYS A 36 -2.47 -12.28 -17.59
CA LYS A 36 -3.66 -13.16 -17.59
C LYS A 36 -4.02 -13.66 -19.00
N LEU A 37 -3.91 -12.79 -20.01
CA LEU A 37 -4.08 -13.19 -21.41
C LEU A 37 -3.01 -14.19 -21.89
N LYS A 38 -1.76 -14.07 -21.38
CA LYS A 38 -0.70 -15.04 -21.68
C LYS A 38 -0.93 -16.37 -20.97
N VAL A 39 -1.45 -16.37 -19.75
CA VAL A 39 -1.90 -17.59 -19.04
C VAL A 39 -2.92 -18.33 -19.89
N LYS A 40 -3.95 -17.64 -20.37
CA LYS A 40 -4.96 -18.23 -21.26
C LYS A 40 -4.32 -18.90 -22.49
N LYS A 41 -3.46 -18.16 -23.21
CA LYS A 41 -2.77 -18.70 -24.40
C LYS A 41 -1.85 -19.87 -24.08
N ALA A 42 -1.29 -19.95 -22.88
CA ALA A 42 -0.44 -21.06 -22.45
C ALA A 42 -1.28 -22.30 -22.11
N LEU A 43 -2.44 -22.11 -21.47
CA LEU A 43 -3.41 -23.17 -21.17
C LEU A 43 -4.02 -23.76 -22.45
N GLU A 44 -4.41 -22.93 -23.42
CA GLU A 44 -4.90 -23.38 -24.74
C GLU A 44 -3.87 -24.25 -25.50
N LYS A 45 -2.58 -24.03 -25.25
CA LYS A 45 -1.48 -24.82 -25.83
C LYS A 45 -1.13 -26.06 -25.02
N GLY A 46 -1.79 -26.29 -23.88
CA GLY A 46 -1.49 -27.40 -22.96
C GLY A 46 -0.17 -27.26 -22.20
N ASN A 47 0.45 -26.07 -22.18
CA ASN A 47 1.72 -25.85 -21.47
C ASN A 47 1.46 -25.27 -20.07
N VAL A 48 1.20 -26.18 -19.13
CA VAL A 48 0.88 -25.86 -17.73
C VAL A 48 2.01 -25.15 -17.01
N GLU A 49 3.27 -25.50 -17.30
CA GLU A 49 4.43 -24.85 -16.68
C GLU A 49 4.58 -23.39 -17.11
N ALA A 50 4.38 -23.10 -18.41
CA ALA A 50 4.36 -21.72 -18.89
C ALA A 50 3.18 -20.93 -18.30
N ALA A 51 2.00 -21.56 -18.18
CA ALA A 51 0.84 -20.96 -17.54
C ALA A 51 1.10 -20.62 -16.06
N ARG A 52 1.78 -21.50 -15.32
CA ARG A 52 2.16 -21.28 -13.92
C ARG A 52 3.11 -20.09 -13.76
N ILE A 53 4.10 -19.94 -14.65
CA ILE A 53 5.04 -18.81 -14.62
C ILE A 53 4.33 -17.48 -14.90
N HIS A 54 3.45 -17.44 -15.90
CA HIS A 54 2.66 -16.24 -16.22
C HIS A 54 1.65 -15.91 -15.12
N ALA A 55 1.02 -16.91 -14.50
CA ALA A 55 0.09 -16.74 -13.39
C ALA A 55 0.79 -16.18 -12.14
N ALA A 56 1.96 -16.72 -11.79
CA ALA A 56 2.77 -16.19 -10.69
C ALA A 56 3.19 -14.73 -10.94
N THR A 57 3.50 -14.38 -12.19
CA THR A 57 3.83 -13.00 -12.57
C THR A 57 2.62 -12.08 -12.47
N ALA A 58 1.44 -12.54 -12.90
CA ALA A 58 0.19 -11.79 -12.76
C ALA A 58 -0.16 -11.52 -11.29
N ILE A 59 -0.07 -12.53 -10.42
CA ILE A 59 -0.30 -12.37 -8.97
C ILE A 59 0.69 -11.38 -8.36
N ARG A 60 1.97 -11.47 -8.74
CA ARG A 60 2.98 -10.52 -8.28
C ARG A 60 2.63 -9.09 -8.67
N LYS A 61 2.15 -8.87 -9.91
CA LYS A 61 1.75 -7.55 -10.41
C LYS A 61 0.47 -7.02 -9.75
N HIS A 62 -0.47 -7.90 -9.46
CA HIS A 62 -1.65 -7.59 -8.67
C HIS A 62 -1.28 -7.15 -7.24
N ASN A 63 -0.39 -7.89 -6.58
CA ASN A 63 0.10 -7.52 -5.25
C ASN A 63 0.90 -6.21 -5.29
N GLU A 64 1.64 -5.96 -6.37
CA GLU A 64 2.35 -4.70 -6.59
C GLU A 64 1.39 -3.50 -6.75
N SER A 65 0.27 -3.67 -7.49
CA SER A 65 -0.74 -2.63 -7.67
C SER A 65 -1.41 -2.26 -6.34
N LEU A 66 -1.75 -3.26 -5.51
CA LEU A 66 -2.29 -3.06 -4.16
C LEU A 66 -1.30 -2.30 -3.26
N ARG A 67 0.00 -2.59 -3.36
CA ARG A 67 1.04 -1.86 -2.60
C ARG A 67 1.14 -0.41 -3.03
N TYR A 68 1.06 -0.12 -4.33
CA TYR A 68 1.03 1.27 -4.80
C TYR A 68 -0.25 2.00 -4.37
N LEU A 69 -1.40 1.33 -4.35
CA LEU A 69 -2.65 1.91 -3.84
C LEU A 69 -2.53 2.27 -2.34
N GLN A 70 -1.96 1.38 -1.53
CA GLN A 70 -1.68 1.66 -0.12
C GLN A 70 -0.69 2.82 0.02
N TYR A 71 0.35 2.88 -0.81
CA TYR A 71 1.33 3.96 -0.78
C TYR A 71 0.71 5.32 -1.16
N GLN A 72 -0.19 5.35 -2.15
CA GLN A 72 -0.98 6.53 -2.48
C GLN A 72 -1.79 7.03 -1.28
N SER A 73 -2.50 6.12 -0.60
CA SER A 73 -3.28 6.46 0.61
C SER A 73 -2.41 7.06 1.71
N LYS A 74 -1.21 6.49 1.93
CA LYS A 74 -0.23 7.04 2.88
C LYS A 74 0.23 8.45 2.49
N LEU A 75 0.51 8.69 1.20
CA LEU A 75 0.88 10.02 0.70
C LEU A 75 -0.24 11.05 0.90
N ASP A 76 -1.50 10.66 0.70
CA ASP A 76 -2.65 11.54 0.94
C ASP A 76 -2.85 11.87 2.43
N ILE A 77 -2.60 10.92 3.32
CA ILE A 77 -2.60 11.16 4.78
C ILE A 77 -1.50 12.17 5.13
N LEU A 78 -0.27 11.97 4.65
CA LEU A 78 0.85 12.87 4.90
C LEU A 78 0.58 14.28 4.37
N ARG A 79 -0.02 14.41 3.18
CA ARG A 79 -0.45 15.69 2.62
C ARG A 79 -1.43 16.40 3.56
N ASN A 80 -2.47 15.70 4.03
CA ASN A 80 -3.46 16.27 4.94
C ASN A 80 -2.83 16.73 6.27
N GLN A 81 -1.83 16.01 6.78
CA GLN A 81 -1.09 16.42 7.97
C GLN A 81 -0.29 17.70 7.72
N VAL A 82 0.39 17.81 6.57
CA VAL A 82 1.12 19.03 6.18
C VAL A 82 0.18 20.22 6.04
N ASP A 83 -0.97 20.04 5.35
CA ASP A 83 -1.98 21.08 5.18
C ASP A 83 -2.57 21.53 6.53
N ASN A 84 -2.83 20.60 7.45
CA ASN A 84 -3.31 20.91 8.80
C ASN A 84 -2.25 21.68 9.62
N ALA A 85 -0.98 21.27 9.52
CA ALA A 85 0.12 21.96 10.17
C ALA A 85 0.27 23.39 9.62
N GLU A 86 0.07 23.61 8.33
CA GLU A 86 0.10 24.95 7.70
C GLU A 86 -1.07 25.84 8.17
N ARG A 87 -2.29 25.29 8.19
CA ARG A 87 -3.47 26.00 8.72
C ARG A 87 -3.29 26.38 10.18
N THR A 88 -2.81 25.45 10.99
CA THR A 88 -2.52 25.69 12.41
C THR A 88 -1.45 26.77 12.58
N LYS A 89 -0.37 26.73 11.78
CA LYS A 89 0.65 27.80 11.79
C LYS A 89 0.07 29.16 11.42
N THR A 90 -0.82 29.22 10.44
CA THR A 90 -1.49 30.46 10.02
C THR A 90 -2.39 31.00 11.14
N VAL A 91 -3.25 30.17 11.71
CA VAL A 91 -4.12 30.54 12.84
C VAL A 91 -3.30 30.97 14.05
N THR A 92 -2.24 30.24 14.41
CA THR A 92 -1.34 30.61 15.52
C THR A 92 -0.63 31.94 15.25
N ARG A 93 -0.25 32.22 14.00
CA ARG A 93 0.35 33.51 13.63
C ARG A 93 -0.64 34.66 13.77
N GLU A 94 -1.89 34.47 13.34
CA GLU A 94 -2.96 35.47 13.50
C GLU A 94 -3.31 35.69 14.97
N LEU A 95 -3.43 34.61 15.74
CA LEU A 95 -3.65 34.67 17.18
C LEU A 95 -2.50 35.38 17.89
N SER A 96 -1.25 35.09 17.52
CA SER A 96 -0.06 35.78 18.06
C SER A 96 -0.08 37.29 17.78
N LYS A 97 -0.61 37.73 16.63
CA LYS A 97 -0.82 39.15 16.33
C LYS A 97 -1.97 39.77 17.12
N ALA A 98 -3.05 39.03 17.34
CA ALA A 98 -4.23 39.49 18.07
C ALA A 98 -4.04 39.51 19.60
N LEU A 99 -3.27 38.57 20.15
CA LEU A 99 -3.02 38.40 21.59
C LEU A 99 -2.47 39.66 22.30
N PRO A 100 -1.51 40.44 21.75
CA PRO A 100 -1.08 41.69 22.36
C PRO A 100 -2.16 42.79 22.30
N GLN A 101 -3.02 42.80 21.28
CA GLN A 101 -4.16 43.72 21.20
C GLN A 101 -5.21 43.35 22.26
N LEU A 102 -5.51 42.07 22.39
CA LEU A 102 -6.40 41.54 23.42
C LEU A 102 -5.82 41.75 24.82
N ARG A 103 -4.51 41.60 25.02
CA ARG A 103 -3.81 41.93 26.29
C ARG A 103 -3.83 43.42 26.60
N LYS A 104 -3.82 44.31 25.61
CA LYS A 104 -4.01 45.75 25.86
C LYS A 104 -5.45 46.02 26.34
N ILE A 105 -6.45 45.36 25.75
CA ILE A 105 -7.85 45.44 26.20
C ILE A 105 -8.03 44.83 27.60
N ASN A 106 -7.41 43.67 27.88
CA ASN A 106 -7.43 43.02 29.20
C ASN A 106 -6.53 43.71 30.24
N LYS A 107 -5.44 44.40 29.87
CA LYS A 107 -4.69 45.23 30.82
C LYS A 107 -5.48 46.46 31.25
N CYS A 108 -6.39 46.96 30.41
CA CYS A 108 -7.41 47.92 30.83
C CYS A 108 -8.49 47.29 31.74
N LYS A 109 -8.51 45.96 31.91
CA LYS A 109 -9.45 45.21 32.75
C LYS A 109 -8.73 44.11 33.54
N THR A 110 -7.91 44.52 34.51
CA THR A 110 -7.37 43.74 35.66
C THR A 110 -7.40 42.21 35.56
N MET A 111 -6.24 41.57 35.39
CA MET A 111 -6.07 40.10 35.25
C MET A 111 -5.99 39.35 36.59
N ASP A 112 -6.40 38.07 36.57
CA ASP A 112 -6.00 37.05 37.55
C ASP A 112 -5.24 35.87 36.87
N SER A 113 -4.22 35.38 37.56
CA SER A 113 -3.13 34.52 37.10
C SER A 113 -3.49 33.03 36.89
N ALA A 114 -4.65 32.59 37.37
CA ALA A 114 -5.08 31.19 37.33
C ALA A 114 -5.42 30.65 35.91
N THR A 115 -5.75 31.54 34.97
CA THR A 115 -6.24 31.12 33.64
C THR A 115 -5.10 30.74 32.69
N VAL A 116 -3.95 31.40 32.82
CA VAL A 116 -2.76 31.14 31.99
C VAL A 116 -2.15 29.77 32.31
N PHE A 117 -2.24 29.31 33.57
CA PHE A 117 -1.74 27.99 33.98
C PHE A 117 -2.59 26.82 33.42
N LYS A 118 -3.91 27.00 33.31
CA LYS A 118 -4.82 25.98 32.74
C LYS A 118 -4.67 25.80 31.22
N GLU A 119 -4.29 26.85 30.49
CA GLU A 119 -4.02 26.73 29.05
C GLU A 119 -2.70 26.01 28.76
N PHE A 120 -1.72 26.07 29.67
CA PHE A 120 -0.44 25.38 29.51
C PHE A 120 -0.58 23.86 29.74
N GLU A 121 -1.37 23.42 30.73
CA GLU A 121 -1.66 21.99 30.96
C GLU A 121 -2.40 21.33 29.79
N LYS A 122 -3.28 22.06 29.11
CA LYS A 122 -4.04 21.51 27.98
C LYS A 122 -3.17 21.29 26.74
N ILE A 123 -2.20 22.16 26.50
CA ILE A 123 -1.24 22.03 25.39
C ILE A 123 -0.26 20.88 25.63
N PHE A 124 0.06 20.58 26.89
CA PHE A 124 0.94 19.46 27.26
C PHE A 124 0.25 18.09 27.06
N ASN A 125 -1.03 17.96 27.44
CA ASN A 125 -1.79 16.71 27.29
C ASN A 125 -2.13 16.33 25.83
N ASP A 126 -2.39 17.31 24.95
CA ASP A 126 -2.71 17.03 23.53
C ASP A 126 -1.48 16.60 22.70
N MET A 127 -0.26 16.80 23.23
CA MET A 127 0.99 16.44 22.57
C MET A 127 1.38 14.97 22.82
N GLU A 128 1.14 14.46 24.04
CA GLU A 128 1.45 13.08 24.45
C GLU A 128 0.55 12.03 23.77
N VAL A 129 -0.72 12.35 23.47
CA VAL A 129 -1.66 11.42 22.84
C VAL A 129 -1.35 11.14 21.35
N ARG A 130 -0.55 12.00 20.69
CA ARG A 130 -0.25 11.89 19.25
C ARG A 130 0.94 10.99 18.93
N GLU A 131 1.84 10.75 19.88
CA GLU A 131 3.05 9.94 19.67
C GLU A 131 2.75 8.42 19.83
N ALA A 132 1.84 8.05 20.74
CA ALA A 132 1.53 6.65 21.04
C ALA A 132 0.77 5.86 19.95
N TYR A 133 0.13 6.51 18.97
CA TYR A 133 -0.67 5.83 17.94
C TYR A 133 0.06 5.58 16.61
N THR A 134 1.34 5.95 16.50
CA THR A 134 2.08 5.87 15.22
C THR A 134 2.98 4.63 15.09
N ASP A 135 3.23 3.89 16.18
CA ASP A 135 4.19 2.76 16.18
C ASP A 135 3.58 1.35 16.02
N GLN A 136 2.27 1.17 16.25
CA GLN A 136 1.69 -0.20 16.36
C GLN A 136 1.07 -0.77 15.07
N THR A 137 0.93 0.02 13.99
CA THR A 137 0.15 -0.37 12.80
C THR A 137 0.97 -0.61 11.52
N MET A 138 2.31 -0.56 11.58
CA MET A 138 3.16 -0.72 10.38
C MET A 138 3.90 -2.06 10.26
N ASN A 139 3.84 -2.97 11.25
CA ASN A 139 4.76 -4.11 11.32
C ASN A 139 4.21 -5.51 10.95
N GLU A 140 2.93 -5.67 10.60
CA GLU A 140 2.34 -7.02 10.38
C GLU A 140 2.02 -7.39 8.91
N THR A 141 2.09 -6.49 7.93
CA THR A 141 1.38 -6.73 6.63
C THR A 141 2.25 -7.14 5.43
N THR A 142 3.55 -7.42 5.58
CA THR A 142 4.44 -7.59 4.40
C THR A 142 4.97 -9.02 4.14
N ALA A 143 4.59 -10.02 4.94
CA ALA A 143 5.19 -11.36 4.86
C ALA A 143 4.52 -12.35 3.88
N HIS A 144 3.44 -11.98 3.17
CA HIS A 144 2.58 -12.94 2.47
C HIS A 144 2.46 -12.78 0.94
N LEU A 145 3.50 -12.26 0.28
CA LEU A 145 3.37 -11.77 -1.11
C LEU A 145 3.21 -12.83 -2.23
N ALA A 146 3.11 -14.13 -1.96
CA ALA A 146 2.48 -15.13 -2.83
C ALA A 146 2.56 -16.55 -2.22
N PRO A 147 1.54 -17.03 -1.48
CA PRO A 147 1.39 -18.45 -1.17
C PRO A 147 1.12 -19.25 -2.46
N GLN A 148 1.65 -20.48 -2.56
CA GLN A 148 1.41 -21.37 -3.72
C GLN A 148 -0.07 -21.65 -3.96
N GLN A 149 -0.88 -21.64 -2.90
CA GLN A 149 -2.32 -21.83 -2.95
C GLN A 149 -3.04 -20.76 -3.81
N ASP A 150 -2.56 -19.51 -3.79
CA ASP A 150 -3.16 -18.42 -4.56
C ASP A 150 -2.87 -18.55 -6.07
N VAL A 151 -1.74 -19.17 -6.42
CA VAL A 151 -1.36 -19.46 -7.81
C VAL A 151 -2.28 -20.50 -8.41
N ASP A 152 -2.51 -21.60 -7.71
CA ASP A 152 -3.37 -22.68 -8.18
C ASP A 152 -4.84 -22.24 -8.23
N ALA A 153 -5.30 -21.40 -7.29
CA ALA A 153 -6.64 -20.80 -7.31
C ALA A 153 -6.86 -19.88 -8.52
N LEU A 154 -5.89 -19.03 -8.87
CA LEU A 154 -5.99 -18.15 -10.04
C LEU A 154 -6.03 -18.95 -11.36
N ILE A 155 -5.26 -20.04 -11.45
CA ILE A 155 -5.26 -20.92 -12.63
C ILE A 155 -6.64 -21.57 -12.81
N SER A 156 -7.26 -22.05 -11.72
CA SER A 156 -8.62 -22.60 -11.75
C SER A 156 -9.63 -21.55 -12.21
N GLN A 157 -9.61 -20.35 -11.62
CA GLN A 157 -10.54 -19.28 -11.97
C GLN A 157 -10.45 -18.87 -13.45
N VAL A 158 -9.23 -18.67 -13.97
CA VAL A 158 -9.02 -18.26 -15.37
C VAL A 158 -9.46 -19.35 -16.35
N ALA A 159 -9.39 -20.62 -15.94
CA ALA A 159 -9.82 -21.71 -16.78
C ALA A 159 -11.33 -21.95 -16.74
N ASP A 160 -11.96 -21.80 -15.57
CA ASP A 160 -13.41 -21.82 -15.40
C ASP A 160 -14.07 -20.68 -16.20
N GLU A 161 -13.51 -19.47 -16.15
CA GLU A 161 -13.98 -18.30 -16.94
C GLU A 161 -13.81 -18.48 -18.47
N HIS A 162 -12.99 -19.44 -18.91
CA HIS A 162 -12.69 -19.66 -20.32
C HIS A 162 -13.05 -21.05 -20.84
N ALA A 163 -13.78 -21.85 -20.05
CA ALA A 163 -14.16 -23.22 -20.39
C ALA A 163 -12.96 -24.08 -20.86
N ILE A 164 -11.79 -23.87 -20.26
CA ILE A 164 -10.60 -24.69 -20.50
C ILE A 164 -10.62 -25.80 -19.45
N ASP A 165 -10.70 -27.06 -19.87
CA ASP A 165 -10.77 -28.20 -18.96
C ASP A 165 -9.41 -28.46 -18.30
N VAL A 166 -9.26 -27.97 -17.07
CA VAL A 166 -8.01 -28.10 -16.29
C VAL A 166 -7.88 -29.47 -15.64
N GLY A 167 -9.01 -30.14 -15.38
CA GLY A 167 -9.06 -31.43 -14.70
C GLY A 167 -8.26 -32.50 -15.45
N ASP A 168 -8.51 -32.65 -16.75
CA ASP A 168 -7.85 -33.67 -17.58
C ASP A 168 -6.35 -33.39 -17.81
N ILE A 169 -5.92 -32.11 -17.74
CA ILE A 169 -4.53 -31.71 -17.98
C ILE A 169 -3.68 -31.81 -16.70
N ILE A 170 -4.25 -31.50 -15.53
CA ILE A 170 -3.55 -31.67 -14.25
C ILE A 170 -3.44 -33.14 -13.88
N ASP A 171 -4.48 -33.96 -14.09
CA ASP A 171 -4.41 -35.40 -13.85
C ASP A 171 -3.43 -36.09 -14.80
N SER A 172 -3.37 -35.68 -16.07
CA SER A 172 -2.36 -36.19 -17.00
C SER A 172 -0.95 -35.72 -16.65
N ALA A 173 -0.76 -34.47 -16.18
CA ALA A 173 0.55 -34.00 -15.71
C ALA A 173 1.01 -34.70 -14.42
N SER A 174 0.09 -34.99 -13.49
CA SER A 174 0.32 -35.78 -12.27
C SER A 174 0.71 -37.22 -12.62
N ALA A 175 -0.07 -37.86 -13.50
CA ALA A 175 0.19 -39.22 -13.97
C ALA A 175 1.53 -39.35 -14.72
N VAL A 176 1.90 -38.36 -15.54
CA VAL A 176 3.21 -38.32 -16.22
C VAL A 176 4.35 -38.14 -15.21
N ARG A 177 4.16 -37.33 -14.17
CA ARG A 177 5.15 -37.14 -13.10
C ARG A 177 5.35 -38.41 -12.28
N GLU A 178 4.28 -39.13 -11.94
CA GLU A 178 4.34 -40.42 -11.25
C GLU A 178 4.94 -41.54 -12.13
N ALA A 179 4.66 -41.53 -13.44
CA ALA A 179 5.26 -42.44 -14.40
C ALA A 179 6.78 -42.22 -14.55
N LEU A 180 7.25 -40.97 -14.50
CA LEU A 180 8.69 -40.65 -14.55
C LEU A 180 9.43 -41.03 -13.26
N ILE A 181 8.78 -40.84 -12.09
CA ILE A 181 9.35 -41.21 -10.78
C ILE A 181 9.48 -42.73 -10.66
N SER A 182 8.47 -43.48 -11.09
CA SER A 182 8.50 -44.96 -11.08
C SER A 182 9.52 -45.53 -12.06
N ARG A 183 9.71 -44.88 -13.22
CA ARG A 183 10.74 -45.27 -14.20
C ARG A 183 12.16 -45.05 -13.71
N ASN A 184 12.46 -43.91 -13.07
CA ASN A 184 13.78 -43.65 -12.47
C ASN A 184 14.12 -44.59 -11.31
N LYS A 185 13.10 -45.09 -10.59
CA LYS A 185 13.29 -46.04 -9.48
C LYS A 185 13.57 -47.46 -9.97
N ALA A 186 13.07 -47.82 -11.16
CA ALA A 186 13.33 -49.11 -11.81
C ALA A 186 14.75 -49.19 -12.39
N ASP A 187 15.27 -48.09 -12.97
CA ASP A 187 16.65 -48.05 -13.50
C ASP A 187 17.72 -48.08 -12.39
N GLN A 188 17.42 -47.61 -11.17
CA GLN A 188 18.35 -47.67 -10.02
C GLN A 188 18.43 -49.04 -9.32
N LEU A 189 17.57 -50.00 -9.69
CA LEU A 189 17.57 -51.36 -9.13
C LEU A 189 18.13 -52.40 -10.12
N ALA A 190 18.56 -51.96 -11.31
CA ALA A 190 19.09 -52.80 -12.38
C ALA A 190 20.61 -52.63 -12.62
N GLU A 191 21.30 -51.88 -11.74
CA GLU A 191 22.77 -51.75 -11.69
C GLU A 191 23.29 -52.27 -10.33
#